data_AF-A0A526QJV3-F1
#
_entry.id   AF-A0A526QJV3-F1
#
_cell.length_a   1.000
_cell.length_b   1.000
_cell.length_c   1.000
_cell.angle_alpha   90.00
_cell.angle_beta   90.00
_cell.angle_gamma   90.00
#
_symmetry.space_group_name_H-M   'P 1'
#
loop_
_entity.id
_entity.type
_entity.pdbx_description
1 polymer ?
#
loop_
_entity_poly.entity_id
_entity_poly.type
_entity_poly.pdbx_seq_one_letter_code
_entity_poly.pdbx_strand_id
1 'polypeptide(L)'
;TWTRNELVPAARWRYFSGVKTIHQGSSYSCRNIAGEGVLSEHGKGNALDVMSIELNNGDDIDVRKPGLFAFRTRGFLNNVRADGCQYFTTVLGPGYNYDHRNHFHFDIKNRRSGYRACR
;
A
#
# COMPACT_ATOMS: atom_id res chain seq x y z
N THR A 1 -7.57 -9.00 10.05
CA THR A 1 -7.40 -8.10 8.89
C THR A 1 -5.92 -7.84 8.69
N TRP A 2 -5.48 -7.50 7.48
CA TRP A 2 -4.08 -7.13 7.22
C TRP A 2 -3.54 -6.09 8.22
N THR A 3 -4.33 -5.07 8.52
CA THR A 3 -3.96 -4.01 9.47
C THR A 3 -3.65 -4.52 10.87
N ARG A 4 -4.51 -5.39 11.41
CA ARG A 4 -4.37 -5.93 12.78
C ARG A 4 -3.26 -6.97 12.91
N ASN A 5 -3.12 -7.81 11.89
CA ASN A 5 -2.24 -8.98 11.94
C ASN A 5 -0.82 -8.68 11.48
N GLU A 6 -0.65 -7.72 10.56
CA GLU A 6 0.64 -7.47 9.90
C GLU A 6 1.14 -6.05 10.15
N LEU A 7 0.35 -5.04 9.75
CA LEU A 7 0.79 -3.64 9.75
C LEU A 7 1.12 -3.14 11.17
N VAL A 8 0.21 -3.36 12.12
CA VAL A 8 0.40 -2.92 13.51
C VAL A 8 1.57 -3.65 14.17
N PRO A 9 1.71 -4.99 14.08
CA PRO A 9 2.90 -5.68 14.56
C PRO A 9 4.21 -5.21 13.91
N ALA A 10 4.23 -4.99 12.59
CA ALA A 10 5.41 -4.49 11.89
C ALA A 10 5.83 -3.10 12.38
N ALA A 11 4.87 -2.21 12.64
CA ALA A 11 5.13 -0.89 13.21
C ALA A 11 5.70 -1.01 14.63
N ARG A 12 5.11 -1.86 15.48
CA ARG A 12 5.59 -2.09 16.85
C ARG A 12 7.00 -2.63 16.89
N TRP A 13 7.32 -3.62 16.05
CA TRP A 13 8.65 -4.22 16.00
C TRP A 13 9.74 -3.26 15.53
N ARG A 14 9.39 -2.32 14.65
CA ARG A 14 10.39 -1.50 13.95
C ARG A 14 10.51 -0.07 14.49
N TYR A 15 9.43 0.45 15.07
CA TYR A 15 9.33 1.81 15.60
C TYR A 15 8.94 1.85 17.08
N PHE A 16 8.73 0.70 17.73
CA PHE A 16 8.26 0.62 19.12
C PHE A 16 6.97 1.41 19.37
N SER A 17 6.15 1.54 18.33
CA SER A 17 4.94 2.36 18.31
C SER A 17 3.83 1.65 17.53
N GLY A 18 2.58 1.97 17.87
CA GLY A 18 1.41 1.48 17.13
C GLY A 18 1.08 2.38 15.95
N VAL A 19 0.22 1.89 15.05
CA VAL A 19 -0.38 2.74 14.01
C VAL A 19 -1.52 3.55 14.61
N LYS A 20 -1.51 4.85 14.33
CA LYS A 20 -2.56 5.81 14.67
C LYS A 20 -3.52 6.01 13.50
N THR A 21 -2.98 6.36 12.33
CA THR A 21 -3.77 6.72 11.15
C THR A 21 -3.14 6.13 9.89
N ILE A 22 -3.97 5.70 8.95
CA ILE A 22 -3.56 5.39 7.57
C ILE A 22 -4.10 6.52 6.70
N HIS A 23 -3.19 7.30 6.10
CA HIS A 23 -3.57 8.42 5.23
C HIS A 23 -3.78 7.91 3.82
N GLN A 24 -5.04 7.87 3.38
CA GLN A 24 -5.42 7.43 2.04
C GLN A 24 -5.41 8.59 1.04
N GLY A 25 -5.00 8.32 -0.20
CA GLY A 25 -5.02 9.29 -1.31
C GLY A 25 -6.27 9.16 -2.17
N SER A 26 -6.71 7.93 -2.44
CA SER A 26 -7.91 7.64 -3.22
C SER A 26 -8.52 6.31 -2.80
N SER A 27 -9.84 6.20 -2.91
CA SER A 27 -10.56 4.94 -2.75
C SER A 27 -11.54 4.77 -3.90
N TYR A 28 -12.71 5.39 -3.86
CA TYR A 28 -13.61 5.39 -5.01
C TYR A 28 -13.25 6.52 -5.98
N SER A 29 -13.18 6.18 -7.27
CA SER A 29 -13.08 7.15 -8.35
C SER A 29 -13.46 6.47 -9.67
N CYS A 30 -14.57 6.92 -10.25
CA CYS A 30 -15.13 6.36 -11.48
C CYS A 30 -14.27 6.74 -12.69
N ARG A 31 -13.31 5.88 -13.02
CA ARG A 31 -12.40 6.04 -14.16
C ARG A 31 -11.92 4.70 -14.71
N ASN A 32 -11.57 4.68 -15.98
CA ASN A 32 -10.82 3.56 -16.56
C ASN A 32 -9.36 3.59 -16.13
N ILE A 33 -8.68 2.46 -16.26
CA ILE A 33 -7.23 2.37 -16.09
C ILE A 33 -6.58 3.21 -17.20
N ALA A 34 -5.54 3.98 -16.85
CA ALA A 34 -4.88 4.88 -17.80
C ALA A 34 -4.32 4.10 -19.00
N GLY A 35 -4.68 4.54 -20.21
CA GLY A 35 -4.28 3.86 -21.45
C GLY A 35 -5.05 2.56 -21.75
N GLU A 36 -6.03 2.18 -20.93
CA GLU A 36 -6.87 1.00 -21.15
C GLU A 36 -8.36 1.37 -21.26
N GLY A 37 -9.13 0.51 -21.93
CA GLY A 37 -10.59 0.61 -22.00
C GLY A 37 -11.34 -0.06 -20.84
N VAL A 38 -10.62 -0.42 -19.76
CA VAL A 38 -11.16 -1.24 -18.67
C VAL A 38 -11.36 -0.39 -17.41
N LEU A 39 -12.52 -0.55 -16.75
CA LEU A 39 -12.82 0.13 -15.50
C LEU A 39 -11.81 -0.26 -14.41
N SER A 40 -11.21 0.76 -13.78
CA SER A 40 -10.29 0.57 -12.65
C SER A 40 -10.99 -0.07 -11.46
N GLU A 41 -10.25 -0.77 -10.59
CA GLU A 41 -10.78 -1.24 -9.32
C GLU A 41 -11.21 -0.07 -8.41
N HIS A 42 -10.63 1.13 -8.55
CA HIS A 42 -11.16 2.34 -7.92
C HIS A 42 -12.57 2.69 -8.39
N GLY A 43 -12.86 2.49 -9.68
CA GLY A 43 -14.20 2.71 -10.25
C GLY A 43 -15.22 1.69 -9.78
N LYS A 44 -14.75 0.55 -9.25
CA LYS A 44 -15.58 -0.49 -8.63
C LYS A 44 -15.68 -0.36 -7.11
N GLY A 45 -14.95 0.57 -6.50
CA GLY A 45 -14.85 0.68 -5.03
C GLY A 45 -14.02 -0.43 -4.38
N ASN A 46 -13.21 -1.14 -5.16
CA ASN A 46 -12.42 -2.30 -4.72
C ASN A 46 -10.94 -1.97 -4.44
N ALA A 47 -10.57 -0.69 -4.51
CA ALA A 47 -9.19 -0.25 -4.37
C ALA A 47 -9.01 0.86 -3.32
N LEU A 48 -7.79 0.93 -2.79
CA LEU A 48 -7.34 1.92 -1.82
C LEU A 48 -5.90 2.31 -2.12
N ASP A 49 -5.65 3.62 -2.24
CA ASP A 49 -4.31 4.18 -2.32
C ASP A 49 -3.88 4.72 -0.95
N VAL A 50 -2.74 4.27 -0.44
CA VAL A 50 -2.17 4.68 0.85
C VAL A 50 -0.93 5.56 0.61
N MET A 51 -0.96 6.77 1.17
CA MET A 51 0.09 7.79 1.01
C MET A 51 1.09 7.77 2.16
N SER A 52 0.62 7.61 3.39
CA SER A 52 1.48 7.55 4.58
C SER A 52 0.80 6.83 5.75
N ILE A 53 1.59 6.49 6.77
CA ILE A 53 1.15 5.81 7.98
C ILE A 53 1.63 6.61 9.18
N GLU A 54 0.70 7.23 9.89
CA GLU A 54 0.97 7.97 11.12
C GLU A 54 1.01 6.99 12.30
N LEU A 55 2.04 7.11 13.13
CA LEU A 55 2.24 6.31 14.32
C LEU A 55 1.80 7.05 15.59
N ASN A 56 1.54 6.32 16.67
CA ASN A 56 1.09 6.89 17.95
C ASN A 56 2.10 7.85 18.61
N ASN A 57 3.38 7.72 18.25
CA ASN A 57 4.46 8.59 18.72
C ASN A 57 4.63 9.86 17.86
N GLY A 58 3.78 10.08 16.86
CA GLY A 58 3.81 11.26 15.99
C GLY A 58 4.66 11.13 14.73
N ASP A 59 5.36 10.00 14.55
CA ASP A 59 6.08 9.73 13.30
C ASP A 59 5.08 9.52 12.16
N ASP A 60 5.29 10.20 11.03
CA ASP A 60 4.54 9.95 9.79
C ASP A 60 5.43 9.26 8.75
N ILE A 61 5.11 8.00 8.46
CA ILE A 61 5.88 7.18 7.52
C ILE A 61 5.32 7.38 6.12
N ASP A 62 5.97 8.28 5.38
CA ASP A 62 5.67 8.53 3.97
C ASP A 62 6.00 7.33 3.07
N VAL A 63 5.10 6.99 2.15
CA VAL A 63 5.29 5.87 1.22
C VAL A 63 6.25 6.22 0.09
N ARG A 64 6.45 7.49 -0.27
CA ARG A 64 7.39 7.90 -1.32
C ARG A 64 8.74 7.23 -1.14
N LYS A 65 9.36 6.83 -2.26
CA LYS A 65 10.64 6.09 -2.28
C LYS A 65 11.63 6.71 -1.26
N PRO A 66 11.91 6.01 -0.15
CA PRO A 66 12.70 6.58 0.92
C PRO A 66 14.16 6.75 0.45
N GLY A 67 14.85 7.75 0.99
CA GLY A 67 16.24 8.05 0.64
C GLY A 67 17.20 6.88 0.88
N LEU A 68 18.40 6.94 0.29
CA LEU A 68 19.38 5.84 0.29
C LEU A 68 19.69 5.29 1.70
N PHE A 69 19.71 6.17 2.70
CA PHE A 69 20.04 5.85 4.09
C PHE A 69 18.82 5.57 4.99
N ALA A 70 17.61 5.59 4.44
CA ALA A 70 16.38 5.32 5.18
C ALA A 70 16.05 3.82 5.25
N PHE A 71 17.02 3.01 5.69
CA PHE A 71 16.93 1.54 5.74
C PHE A 71 15.75 1.04 6.57
N ARG A 72 15.47 1.71 7.69
CA ARG A 72 14.34 1.39 8.57
C ARG A 72 13.01 1.53 7.81
N THR A 73 12.75 2.70 7.23
CA THR A 73 11.54 2.98 6.44
C THR A 73 11.44 2.07 5.23
N ARG A 74 12.54 1.87 4.49
CA ARG A 74 12.55 0.98 3.33
C ARG A 74 12.09 -0.44 3.69
N GLY A 75 12.64 -1.02 4.75
CA GLY A 75 12.21 -2.36 5.16
C GLY A 75 10.80 -2.39 5.76
N PHE A 76 10.31 -1.29 6.37
CA PHE A 76 8.92 -1.20 6.80
C PHE A 76 7.97 -1.24 5.59
N LEU A 77 8.21 -0.39 4.59
CA LEU A 77 7.41 -0.33 3.37
C LEU A 77 7.48 -1.65 2.58
N ASN A 78 8.63 -2.34 2.61
CA ASN A 78 8.74 -3.68 2.01
C ASN A 78 7.86 -4.71 2.74
N ASN A 79 7.79 -4.67 4.07
CA ASN A 79 6.89 -5.54 4.84
C ASN A 79 5.43 -5.20 4.52
N VAL A 80 5.06 -3.91 4.51
CA VAL A 80 3.71 -3.44 4.12
C VAL A 80 3.28 -4.03 2.78
N ARG A 81 4.17 -4.00 1.77
CA ARG A 81 3.91 -4.62 0.47
C ARG A 81 3.79 -6.14 0.55
N ALA A 82 4.77 -6.81 1.13
CA ALA A 82 4.86 -8.28 1.16
C ALA A 82 3.71 -8.91 1.96
N ASP A 83 3.40 -8.35 3.12
CA ASP A 83 2.33 -8.83 3.99
C ASP A 83 0.96 -8.46 3.41
N GLY A 84 0.82 -7.26 2.83
CA GLY A 84 -0.39 -6.86 2.10
C GLY A 84 -0.72 -7.82 0.97
N CYS A 85 0.30 -8.31 0.29
CA CYS A 85 0.19 -9.33 -0.74
C CYS A 85 -0.34 -10.68 -0.27
N GLN A 86 -0.58 -10.88 1.03
CA GLN A 86 -1.29 -12.05 1.55
C GLN A 86 -2.81 -11.83 1.63
N TYR A 87 -3.27 -10.58 1.65
CA TYR A 87 -4.68 -10.20 1.81
C TYR A 87 -5.30 -9.55 0.56
N PHE A 88 -4.49 -8.88 -0.27
CA PHE A 88 -4.93 -8.21 -1.49
C PHE A 88 -4.47 -8.96 -2.74
N THR A 89 -5.21 -8.85 -3.83
CA THR A 89 -4.80 -9.47 -5.10
C THR A 89 -3.78 -8.61 -5.84
N THR A 90 -3.74 -7.32 -5.52
CA THR A 90 -2.78 -6.35 -6.06
C THR A 90 -2.23 -5.51 -4.93
N VAL A 91 -0.90 -5.41 -4.89
CA VAL A 91 -0.20 -4.38 -4.14
C VAL A 91 0.89 -3.83 -5.04
N LEU A 92 0.72 -2.57 -5.47
CA LEU A 92 1.70 -1.84 -6.27
C LEU A 92 2.24 -0.70 -5.43
N GLY A 93 3.54 -0.46 -5.46
CA GLY A 93 4.11 0.66 -4.74
C GLY A 93 5.41 1.20 -5.34
N PRO A 94 6.15 2.00 -4.56
CA PRO A 94 7.37 2.63 -5.01
C PRO A 94 8.38 1.61 -5.52
N GLY A 95 8.81 1.79 -6.77
CA GLY A 95 9.69 0.86 -7.49
C GLY A 95 9.03 0.10 -8.63
N TYR A 96 7.68 0.10 -8.72
CA TYR A 96 6.97 -0.54 -9.83
C TYR A 96 6.94 0.30 -11.11
N ASN A 97 6.26 1.45 -11.09
CA ASN A 97 6.16 2.34 -12.25
C ASN A 97 6.00 3.81 -11.79
N TYR A 98 5.84 4.73 -12.75
CA TYR A 98 5.70 6.16 -12.48
C TYR A 98 4.47 6.49 -11.63
N ASP A 99 3.32 5.88 -11.93
CA ASP A 99 2.06 6.18 -11.26
C ASP A 99 2.08 5.77 -9.79
N HIS A 100 2.74 4.65 -9.46
CA HIS A 100 2.79 4.09 -8.10
C HIS A 100 4.06 4.48 -7.32
N ARG A 101 4.78 5.52 -7.74
CA ARG A 101 6.06 5.90 -7.11
C ARG A 101 5.92 6.55 -5.72
N ASN A 102 4.73 7.04 -5.39
CA ASN A 102 4.47 7.89 -4.22
C ASN A 102 3.34 7.37 -3.31
N HIS A 103 2.78 6.21 -3.59
CA HIS A 103 1.72 5.60 -2.80
C HIS A 103 1.72 4.07 -2.98
N PHE A 104 1.04 3.37 -2.10
CA PHE A 104 0.68 1.97 -2.31
C PHE A 104 -0.73 1.88 -2.85
N HIS A 105 -0.91 1.17 -3.96
CA HIS A 105 -2.22 0.81 -4.48
C HIS A 105 -2.55 -0.62 -4.04
N PHE A 106 -3.64 -0.78 -3.29
CA PHE A 106 -4.18 -2.06 -2.87
C PHE A 106 -5.51 -2.32 -3.60
N ASP A 107 -5.67 -3.51 -4.18
CA ASP A 107 -6.96 -3.92 -4.73
C ASP A 107 -7.27 -5.43 -4.59
N ILE A 108 -8.55 -5.76 -4.76
CA ILE A 108 -9.09 -7.13 -4.75
C ILE A 108 -9.57 -7.59 -6.14
N LYS A 109 -8.94 -7.11 -7.23
CA LYS A 109 -9.22 -7.54 -8.60
C LYS A 109 -9.28 -9.06 -8.72
N ASN A 110 -10.42 -9.57 -9.16
CA ASN A 110 -10.57 -10.98 -9.48
C ASN A 110 -9.70 -11.34 -10.70
N ARG A 111 -8.75 -12.27 -10.52
CA ARG A 111 -7.85 -12.73 -11.56
C ARG A 111 -7.96 -14.24 -11.73
N ARG A 112 -7.82 -14.69 -12.97
CA ARG A 112 -7.78 -16.13 -13.29
C ARG A 112 -6.59 -16.78 -12.54
N SER A 113 -6.79 -18.01 -12.08
CA SER A 113 -5.77 -18.85 -11.44
C SER A 113 -5.18 -18.31 -10.12
N GLY A 114 -5.84 -17.37 -9.44
CA GLY A 114 -5.38 -16.84 -8.15
C GLY A 114 -4.10 -15.99 -8.23
N TYR A 115 -3.72 -15.52 -9.43
CA TYR A 115 -2.54 -14.68 -9.61
C TYR A 115 -2.63 -13.39 -8.79
N ARG A 116 -1.50 -13.01 -8.17
CA ARG A 116 -1.36 -11.80 -7.35
C ARG A 116 -0.29 -10.88 -7.94
N ALA A 117 -0.62 -9.62 -8.11
CA ALA A 117 0.30 -8.61 -8.62
C ALA A 117 0.97 -7.89 -7.44
N CYS A 118 2.20 -8.27 -7.13
CA CYS A 118 2.96 -7.76 -5.99
C CYS A 118 4.26 -7.12 -6.49
N ARG A 119 4.28 -5.78 -6.57
CA ARG A 119 5.35 -5.02 -7.24
C ARG A 119 5.76 -3.76 -6.48
#